data_AF-A0A355G8Z4-F1
#
_entry.id   AF-A0A355G8Z4-F1
#
_cell.length_a   1.000
_cell.length_b   1.000
_cell.length_c   1.000
_cell.angle_alpha   90.00
_cell.angle_beta   90.00
_cell.angle_gamma   90.00
#
_symmetry.space_group_name_H-M   'P 1'
#
loop_
_entity.id
_entity.type
_entity.pdbx_description
1 polymer ?
#
loop_
_entity_poly.entity_id
_entity_poly.type
_entity_poly.pdbx_seq_one_letter_code
_entity_poly.pdbx_strand_id
1 'polypeptide(L)'
;PPKGKLNFGKLLGLWRQRRTVVLWDTDPRDYLMHDNSEMTDWCQNYQPARGNFCLLHDNHPYAIEAVRLLSEAQHTRIQSHPVSYWIDNKTQHSTRTPQACA
;
A
#
# COMPACT_ATOMS: atom_id res chain seq x y z
N PRO A 1 -2.86 -9.55 6.73
CA PRO A 1 -3.29 -10.96 6.82
C PRO A 1 -2.89 -11.76 5.57
N PRO A 2 -2.46 -13.04 5.70
CA PRO A 2 -2.04 -13.84 4.54
C PRO A 2 -3.13 -13.93 3.47
N LYS A 3 -2.75 -13.68 2.21
CA LYS A 3 -3.67 -13.67 1.04
C LYS A 3 -4.87 -12.72 1.17
N GLY A 4 -4.80 -11.72 2.06
CA GLY A 4 -5.90 -10.78 2.33
C GLY A 4 -7.12 -11.41 3.02
N LYS A 5 -7.08 -12.70 3.38
CA LYS A 5 -8.26 -13.42 3.89
C LYS A 5 -8.55 -13.07 5.35
N LEU A 6 -9.64 -12.35 5.57
CA LEU A 6 -10.19 -12.03 6.89
C LEU A 6 -11.59 -12.63 7.02
N ASN A 7 -11.87 -13.20 8.18
CA ASN A 7 -13.22 -13.49 8.62
C ASN A 7 -13.51 -12.68 9.88
N PHE A 8 -14.79 -12.60 10.28
CA PHE A 8 -15.20 -11.81 11.44
C PHE A 8 -14.44 -12.19 12.71
N GLY A 9 -14.22 -13.48 12.97
CA GLY A 9 -13.46 -13.96 14.13
C GLY A 9 -12.01 -13.47 14.14
N LYS A 10 -11.33 -13.51 12.98
CA LYS A 10 -9.97 -12.98 12.81
C LYS A 10 -9.92 -11.47 13.01
N LEU A 11 -10.88 -10.74 12.45
CA LEU A 11 -10.95 -9.29 12.59
C LEU A 11 -11.15 -8.90 14.05
N LEU A 12 -12.10 -9.54 14.74
CA LEU A 12 -12.36 -9.31 16.16
C LEU A 12 -11.15 -9.67 17.02
N GLY A 13 -10.47 -10.79 16.72
CA GLY A 13 -9.25 -11.19 17.41
C GLY A 13 -8.12 -10.16 17.26
N LEU A 14 -7.88 -9.69 16.03
CA LEU A 14 -6.87 -8.66 15.74
C LEU A 14 -7.21 -7.32 16.40
N TRP A 15 -8.49 -6.95 16.42
CA TRP A 15 -8.96 -5.74 17.10
C TRP A 15 -8.75 -5.80 18.62
N ARG A 16 -9.07 -6.93 19.27
CA ARG A 16 -8.78 -7.14 20.70
C ARG A 16 -7.30 -7.05 21.03
N GLN A 17 -6.43 -7.37 20.07
CA GLN A 17 -4.97 -7.24 20.18
C GLN A 17 -4.44 -5.85 19.80
N ARG A 18 -5.32 -4.88 19.53
CA ARG A 18 -4.98 -3.52 19.08
C ARG A 18 -4.06 -3.51 17.84
N ARG A 19 -4.25 -4.48 16.94
CA ARG A 19 -3.51 -4.54 15.67
C ARG A 19 -4.26 -3.79 14.58
N THR A 20 -3.56 -2.90 13.88
CA THR A 20 -4.08 -2.29 12.65
C THR A 20 -4.01 -3.31 11.53
N VAL A 21 -5.14 -3.55 10.87
CA VAL A 21 -5.21 -4.41 9.69
C VAL A 21 -5.04 -3.55 8.45
N VAL A 22 -3.98 -3.84 7.69
CA VAL A 22 -3.64 -3.15 6.45
C VAL A 22 -3.88 -4.12 5.29
N LEU A 23 -4.56 -3.63 4.27
CA LEU A 23 -4.77 -4.29 2.98
C LEU A 23 -4.24 -3.37 1.88
N TRP A 24 -4.31 -3.84 0.65
CA TRP A 24 -3.85 -3.13 -0.54
C TRP A 24 -5.00 -2.96 -1.51
N ASP A 25 -4.96 -1.89 -2.28
CA ASP A 25 -5.86 -1.62 -3.40
C ASP A 25 -5.19 -1.87 -4.76
N THR A 26 -3.85 -1.97 -4.76
CA THR A 26 -3.04 -2.22 -5.96
C THR A 26 -2.20 -3.49 -5.77
N ASP A 27 -2.25 -4.40 -6.76
CA ASP A 27 -1.52 -5.68 -6.76
C ASP A 27 -0.95 -5.97 -8.16
N PRO A 28 0.37 -5.84 -8.38
CA PRO A 28 1.02 -6.20 -9.64
C PRO A 28 1.09 -7.71 -9.85
N ARG A 29 0.85 -8.52 -8.81
CA ARG A 29 1.01 -9.98 -8.83
C ARG A 29 2.41 -10.41 -9.25
N ASP A 30 3.42 -9.72 -8.74
CA ASP A 30 4.84 -10.04 -8.90
C ASP A 30 5.18 -11.52 -8.64
N TYR A 31 4.46 -12.18 -7.72
CA TYR A 31 4.59 -13.61 -7.45
C TYR A 31 4.18 -14.54 -8.61
N LEU A 32 3.50 -14.03 -9.65
CA LEU A 32 3.09 -14.77 -10.85
C LEU A 32 3.92 -14.43 -12.10
N MET A 33 4.79 -13.43 -12.02
CA MET A 33 5.58 -13.00 -13.17
C MET A 33 6.67 -14.02 -13.51
N HIS A 34 7.05 -14.09 -14.78
CA HIS A 34 8.10 -14.99 -15.25
C HIS A 34 9.42 -14.26 -15.48
N ASP A 35 9.38 -12.95 -15.77
CA ASP A 35 10.56 -12.11 -16.00
C ASP A 35 10.33 -10.63 -15.64
N ASN A 36 11.41 -9.84 -15.74
CA ASN A 36 11.37 -8.40 -15.44
C ASN A 36 10.61 -7.56 -16.49
N SER A 37 10.35 -8.09 -17.68
CA SER A 37 9.62 -7.34 -18.70
C SER A 37 8.15 -7.15 -18.28
N GLU A 38 7.54 -8.16 -17.67
CA GLU A 38 6.19 -8.07 -17.10
C GLU A 38 6.08 -6.98 -16.03
N MET A 39 7.10 -6.86 -15.14
CA MET A 39 7.13 -5.80 -14.14
C MET A 39 7.34 -4.43 -14.77
N THR A 40 8.22 -4.36 -15.77
CA THR A 40 8.48 -3.12 -16.53
C THR A 40 7.21 -2.61 -17.18
N ASP A 41 6.48 -3.49 -17.87
CA ASP A 41 5.21 -3.20 -18.53
C ASP A 41 4.16 -2.75 -17.51
N TRP A 42 4.08 -3.42 -16.35
CA TRP A 42 3.18 -2.99 -15.28
C TRP A 42 3.52 -1.58 -14.79
N CYS A 43 4.79 -1.29 -14.50
CA CYS A 43 5.23 0.04 -14.05
C CYS A 43 4.95 1.14 -15.07
N GLN A 44 5.11 0.87 -16.37
CA GLN A 44 4.83 1.84 -17.44
C GLN A 44 3.35 2.21 -17.54
N ASN A 45 2.46 1.28 -17.19
CA ASN A 45 1.02 1.49 -17.24
C ASN A 45 0.40 1.88 -15.89
N TYR A 46 1.17 1.77 -14.80
CA TYR A 46 0.69 2.06 -13.46
C TYR A 46 0.51 3.57 -13.25
N GLN A 47 -0.69 3.96 -12.83
CA GLN A 47 -1.02 5.33 -12.50
C GLN A 47 -1.18 5.45 -10.97
N PRO A 48 -0.13 5.88 -10.24
CA PRO A 48 -0.18 5.99 -8.79
C PRO A 48 -1.22 7.04 -8.37
N ALA A 49 -2.14 6.66 -7.48
CA ALA A 49 -3.02 7.60 -6.82
C ALA A 49 -2.57 7.89 -5.38
N ARG A 50 -2.85 9.11 -4.91
CA ARG A 50 -2.50 9.52 -3.55
C ARG A 50 -3.19 8.60 -2.54
N GLY A 51 -2.39 8.00 -1.66
CA GLY A 51 -2.89 7.14 -0.58
C GLY A 51 -3.11 5.68 -0.97
N ASN A 52 -2.70 5.26 -2.17
CA ASN A 52 -2.70 3.84 -2.52
C ASN A 52 -1.68 3.05 -1.68
N PHE A 53 -2.04 1.80 -1.42
CA PHE A 53 -1.18 0.77 -0.89
C PHE A 53 -0.96 -0.27 -2.00
N CYS A 54 0.27 -0.36 -2.48
CA CYS A 54 0.70 -1.37 -3.44
C CYS A 54 1.32 -2.57 -2.71
N LEU A 55 0.87 -3.78 -3.03
CA LEU A 55 1.47 -5.01 -2.52
C LEU A 55 2.65 -5.43 -3.40
N LEU A 56 3.83 -5.56 -2.79
CA LEU A 56 5.01 -6.15 -3.39
C LEU A 56 5.59 -7.19 -2.43
N HIS A 57 6.21 -8.22 -2.97
CA HIS A 57 6.78 -9.31 -2.21
C HIS A 57 8.32 -9.30 -2.31
N ASP A 58 8.99 -9.12 -1.19
CA ASP A 58 10.46 -9.07 -1.08
C ASP A 58 11.14 -10.45 -1.22
N ASN A 59 10.35 -11.52 -1.25
CA ASN A 59 10.81 -12.89 -1.50
C ASN A 59 10.67 -13.33 -2.97
N HIS A 60 10.27 -12.42 -3.88
CA HIS A 60 10.22 -12.64 -5.32
C HIS A 60 11.18 -11.67 -6.04
N PRO A 61 11.83 -12.10 -7.15
CA PRO A 61 12.91 -11.35 -7.76
C PRO A 61 12.46 -10.07 -8.47
N TYR A 62 11.16 -9.89 -8.71
CA TYR A 62 10.65 -8.81 -9.59
C TYR A 62 10.27 -7.53 -8.82
N ALA A 63 10.07 -7.62 -7.50
CA ALA A 63 9.69 -6.45 -6.69
C ALA A 63 10.79 -5.37 -6.65
N ILE A 64 12.07 -5.76 -6.69
CA ILE A 64 13.18 -4.82 -6.69
C ILE A 64 13.18 -3.93 -7.94
N GLU A 65 12.78 -4.49 -9.09
CA GLU A 65 12.70 -3.75 -10.35
C GLU A 65 11.56 -2.72 -10.30
N ALA A 66 10.43 -3.07 -9.67
CA ALA A 66 9.34 -2.13 -9.41
C ALA A 66 9.80 -0.95 -8.55
N VAL A 67 10.52 -1.23 -7.46
CA VAL A 67 11.05 -0.19 -6.56
C VAL A 67 11.98 0.75 -7.32
N ARG A 68 12.90 0.21 -8.13
CA ARG A 68 13.81 1.00 -8.96
C ARG A 68 13.03 1.89 -9.93
N LEU A 69 12.21 1.29 -10.81
CA LEU A 69 11.47 2.00 -11.86
C LEU A 69 10.54 3.08 -11.30
N LEU A 70 9.78 2.79 -10.25
CA LEU A 70 8.86 3.74 -9.64
C LEU A 70 9.57 4.88 -8.90
N SER A 71 10.76 4.62 -8.34
CA SER A 71 11.56 5.66 -7.66
C SER A 71 12.28 6.59 -8.65
N GLU A 72 12.63 6.08 -9.83
CA GLU A 72 13.34 6.81 -10.88
C GLU A 72 12.39 7.46 -11.90
N ALA A 73 11.10 7.10 -11.90
CA ALA A 73 10.10 7.62 -12.83
C ALA A 73 9.97 9.15 -12.75
N GLN A 74 10.48 9.84 -13.77
CA GLN A 74 10.45 11.32 -13.81
C GLN A 74 9.06 11.91 -14.11
N HIS A 75 8.20 11.14 -14.78
CA HIS A 75 6.87 11.57 -15.21
C HIS A 75 5.83 11.55 -14.08
N THR A 76 6.08 10.78 -13.03
CA THR A 76 5.21 10.68 -11.84
C THR A 76 6.06 10.80 -10.58
N ARG A 77 5.91 11.89 -9.85
CA ARG A 77 6.60 12.05 -8.56
C ARG A 77 5.93 11.19 -7.50
N ILE A 78 6.45 9.98 -7.29
CA ILE A 78 5.99 9.07 -6.24
C ILE A 78 6.81 9.33 -4.97
N GLN A 79 6.13 9.47 -3.83
CA GLN A 79 6.76 9.48 -2.52
C GLN A 79 6.17 8.34 -1.69
N SER A 80 7.00 7.33 -1.41
CA SER A 80 6.62 6.20 -0.57
C SER A 80 6.75 6.55 0.90
N HIS A 81 5.77 6.14 1.70
CA HIS A 81 5.75 6.35 3.15
C HIS A 81 5.45 5.03 3.86
N PRO A 82 5.97 4.82 5.09
CA PRO A 82 5.54 3.70 5.91
C PRO A 82 4.06 3.86 6.27
N VAL A 83 3.34 2.75 6.48
CA VAL A 83 1.92 2.78 6.86
C VAL A 83 1.67 3.64 8.11
N SER A 84 2.59 3.63 9.08
CA SER A 84 2.50 4.45 10.29
C SER A 84 2.34 5.94 9.99
N TYR A 85 3.08 6.47 9.01
CA TYR A 85 2.97 7.86 8.58
C TYR A 85 1.54 8.21 8.15
N TRP A 86 0.86 7.30 7.46
CA TRP A 86 -0.52 7.52 7.04
C TRP A 86 -1.51 7.49 8.21
N ILE A 87 -1.31 6.59 9.18
CA ILE A 87 -2.15 6.48 10.38
C ILE A 87 -2.06 7.77 11.21
N ASP A 88 -0.84 8.29 11.40
CA ASP A 88 -0.60 9.49 12.20
C ASP A 88 -1.24 10.73 11.53
N ASN A 89 -1.13 10.84 10.20
CA ASN A 89 -1.70 11.97 9.45
C ASN A 89 -3.24 11.92 9.35
N LYS A 90 -3.86 10.73 9.32
CA LYS A 90 -5.33 10.63 9.44
C LYS A 90 -5.84 11.16 10.77
N THR A 91 -5.11 10.86 11.84
CA THR A 91 -5.48 11.27 13.20
C THR A 91 -5.47 12.80 13.33
N GLN A 92 -4.52 13.48 12.67
CA GLN A 92 -4.46 14.94 12.67
C GLN A 92 -5.51 15.65 11.81
N HIS A 93 -6.02 15.01 10.75
CA HIS A 93 -7.16 15.56 10.01
C HIS A 93 -8.49 15.38 10.75
N SER A 94 -8.66 14.27 11.48
CA SER A 94 -9.87 14.01 12.28
C SER A 94 -10.01 14.99 13.46
N THR A 95 -8.91 15.39 14.10
CA THR A 95 -8.90 16.34 15.22
C THR A 95 -9.01 17.81 14.79
N ARG A 96 -9.01 18.11 13.49
CA ARG A 96 -9.18 19.48 12.94
C ARG A 96 -10.60 19.78 12.46
N THR A 97 -11.61 19.02 12.88
CA THR A 97 -13.00 19.51 12.83
C THR A 97 -13.19 20.46 14.01
N PRO A 98 -13.27 21.79 13.82
CA PRO A 98 -13.63 22.67 14.90
C PRO A 98 -15.07 22.38 15.26
N GLN A 99 -15.29 22.16 16.55
CA GLN A 99 -16.54 22.38 17.26
C GLN A 99 -17.38 23.45 16.55
N ALA A 100 -18.48 23.04 15.92
CA ALA A 100 -19.52 23.98 15.55
C ALA A 100 -20.05 24.59 16.85
N CYS A 101 -19.77 25.87 17.05
CA CYS A 101 -20.21 26.64 18.20
C CYS A 101 -21.74 26.72 18.26
N ALA A 102 -22.24 26.58 19.49
CA ALA A 102 -23.47 27.10 20.13
C ALA A 102 -24.78 27.10 19.32
#